data_AF-A0A966K5X2-F1
#
_entry.id   AF-A0A966K5X2-F1
#
_cell.length_a   1.000
_cell.length_b   1.000
_cell.length_c   1.000
_cell.angle_alpha   90.00
_cell.angle_beta   90.00
_cell.angle_gamma   90.00
#
_symmetry.space_group_name_H-M   'P 1'
#
loop_
_entity.id
_entity.type
_entity.pdbx_description
1 polymer ?
#
loop_
_entity_poly.entity_id
_entity_poly.type
_entity_poly.pdbx_seq_one_letter_code
_entity_poly.pdbx_strand_id
1 'polypeptide(L)'
;HGNFMHEPKKTIQSIIRHRLARESKTIRKLEDFGKNTIDDLVKHVYDDVPEQLHPIAKFSLEAHLIKLIGENKVKREEEFYKLN
;
A
#
# COMPACT_ATOMS: atom_id res chain seq x y z
N HIS A 1 -15.16 13.88 5.91
CA HIS A 1 -15.12 15.35 6.05
C HIS A 1 -14.93 15.99 4.68
N GLY A 2 -15.23 17.29 4.56
CA GLY A 2 -15.05 18.05 3.32
C GLY A 2 -16.31 18.80 2.90
N ASN A 3 -16.18 19.53 1.81
CA ASN A 3 -17.27 20.28 1.18
C ASN A 3 -18.20 19.36 0.38
N PHE A 4 -19.30 19.92 -0.15
CA PHE A 4 -20.20 19.20 -1.05
C PHE A 4 -19.44 18.62 -2.25
N MET A 5 -19.69 17.34 -2.54
CA MET A 5 -19.02 16.62 -3.62
C MET A 5 -19.83 16.71 -4.92
N HIS A 6 -19.42 17.60 -5.82
CA HIS A 6 -20.10 17.82 -7.10
C HIS A 6 -20.01 16.62 -8.05
N GLU A 7 -18.88 15.90 -8.07
CA GLU A 7 -18.63 14.80 -9.01
C GLU A 7 -18.31 13.45 -8.32
N PRO A 8 -19.28 12.87 -7.59
CA PRO A 8 -19.00 11.73 -6.70
C PRO A 8 -18.47 10.49 -7.43
N LYS A 9 -18.97 10.21 -8.64
CA LYS A 9 -18.48 9.11 -9.46
C LYS A 9 -17.00 9.27 -9.82
N LYS A 10 -16.57 10.47 -10.20
CA LYS A 10 -15.15 10.74 -10.54
C LYS A 10 -14.25 10.60 -9.30
N THR A 11 -14.70 11.09 -8.15
CA THR A 11 -13.96 10.93 -6.89
C THR A 11 -13.77 9.46 -6.53
N ILE A 12 -14.83 8.66 -6.59
CA ILE A 12 -14.77 7.20 -6.35
C ILE A 12 -13.75 6.55 -7.30
N GLN A 13 -13.81 6.85 -8.60
CA GLN A 13 -12.87 6.30 -9.58
C GLN A 13 -11.42 6.74 -9.32
N SER A 14 -11.21 7.97 -8.85
CA SER A 14 -9.88 8.44 -8.46
C SER A 14 -9.33 7.65 -7.27
N ILE A 15 -10.15 7.43 -6.24
CA ILE A 15 -9.77 6.65 -5.05
C ILE A 15 -9.45 5.19 -5.44
N ILE A 16 -10.28 4.56 -6.28
CA ILE A 16 -10.02 3.20 -6.77
C ILE A 16 -8.68 3.14 -7.49
N ARG A 17 -8.43 4.04 -8.45
CA ARG A 17 -7.15 4.10 -9.18
C ARG A 17 -5.97 4.30 -8.25
N HIS A 18 -6.08 5.20 -7.27
CA HIS A 18 -5.02 5.44 -6.30
C HIS A 18 -4.69 4.18 -5.49
N ARG A 19 -5.72 3.47 -5.00
CA ARG A 19 -5.53 2.22 -4.25
C ARG A 19 -4.90 1.12 -5.10
N LEU A 20 -5.35 0.93 -6.34
CA LEU A 20 -4.78 -0.06 -7.26
C LEU A 20 -3.33 0.27 -7.64
N ALA A 21 -3.00 1.55 -7.82
CA ALA A 21 -1.64 2.00 -8.08
C ALA A 21 -0.72 1.72 -6.88
N ARG A 22 -1.19 1.97 -5.66
CA ARG A 22 -0.43 1.69 -4.44
C ARG A 22 -0.19 0.18 -4.26
N GLU A 23 -1.19 -0.67 -4.50
CA GLU A 23 -1.03 -2.13 -4.48
C GLU A 23 -0.02 -2.62 -5.51
N SER A 24 -0.10 -2.09 -6.73
CA SER A 24 0.85 -2.42 -7.80
C SER A 24 2.27 -2.02 -7.41
N LYS A 25 2.44 -0.87 -6.75
CA LYS A 25 3.74 -0.43 -6.24
C LYS A 25 4.23 -1.35 -5.12
N THR A 26 3.37 -1.78 -4.20
CA THR A 26 3.73 -2.73 -3.13
C THR A 26 4.28 -4.04 -3.69
N ILE A 27 3.62 -4.61 -4.70
CA ILE A 27 4.09 -5.84 -5.36
C ILE A 27 5.47 -5.60 -5.98
N ARG A 28 5.63 -4.54 -6.79
CA ARG A 28 6.93 -4.22 -7.41
C ARG A 28 8.05 -4.04 -6.40
N LYS A 29 7.78 -3.40 -5.26
CA LYS A 29 8.81 -3.23 -4.22
C LYS A 29 9.17 -4.55 -3.53
N LEU A 30 8.25 -5.49 -3.42
CA LEU A 30 8.56 -6.85 -2.97
C LEU A 30 9.30 -7.67 -4.05
N GLU A 31 9.07 -7.39 -5.34
CA GLU A 31 9.88 -7.96 -6.45
C GLU A 31 11.31 -7.42 -6.40
N ASP A 32 11.48 -6.10 -6.26
CA ASP A 32 12.77 -5.40 -6.28
C ASP A 32 13.66 -5.76 -5.07
N PHE A 33 13.07 -5.82 -3.87
CA PHE A 33 13.82 -5.95 -2.60
C PHE A 33 13.63 -7.30 -1.90
N GLY A 34 12.78 -8.19 -2.45
CA GLY A 34 12.50 -9.49 -1.87
C GLY A 34 11.74 -9.41 -0.54
N LYS A 35 12.01 -10.37 0.34
CA LYS A 35 11.42 -10.48 1.69
C LYS A 35 11.76 -9.23 2.50
N ASN A 36 10.74 -8.56 3.06
CA ASN A 36 10.92 -7.25 3.68
C ASN A 36 10.02 -7.05 4.91
N THR A 37 10.47 -6.29 5.91
CA THR A 37 9.62 -5.91 7.05
C THR A 37 8.64 -4.82 6.62
N ILE A 38 7.56 -4.63 7.36
CA ILE A 38 6.64 -3.52 7.06
C ILE A 38 7.30 -2.14 7.28
N ASP A 39 8.26 -2.03 8.22
CA ASP A 39 8.98 -0.79 8.52
C ASP A 39 9.98 -0.39 7.44
N ASP A 40 10.54 -1.34 6.71
CA ASP A 40 11.40 -1.06 5.57
C ASP A 40 10.58 -0.92 4.28
N LEU A 41 9.55 -1.75 4.10
CA LEU A 41 8.69 -1.69 2.91
C LEU A 41 7.93 -0.37 2.80
N VAL A 42 7.53 0.26 3.92
CA VAL A 42 6.86 1.57 3.88
C VAL A 42 7.76 2.64 3.27
N LYS A 43 9.07 2.61 3.54
CA LYS A 43 10.04 3.57 2.97
C LYS A 43 10.13 3.45 1.45
N HIS A 44 10.00 2.23 0.92
CA HIS A 44 10.04 1.96 -0.52
C HIS A 44 8.71 2.23 -1.23
N VAL A 45 7.58 1.91 -0.58
CA VAL A 45 6.25 2.05 -1.17
C VAL A 45 5.76 3.50 -1.09
N TYR A 46 6.14 4.24 -0.04
CA TYR A 46 5.80 5.63 0.21
C TYR A 46 7.01 6.56 0.09
N ASP A 47 7.93 6.27 -0.85
CA ASP A 47 9.07 7.14 -1.19
C ASP A 47 8.64 8.56 -1.65
N ASP A 48 7.39 8.71 -2.07
CA ASP A 48 6.73 9.96 -2.46
C ASP A 48 6.14 10.75 -1.28
N VAL A 49 6.26 10.23 -0.06
CA VAL A 49 5.68 10.80 1.16
C VAL A 49 6.80 11.13 2.15
N PRO A 50 6.77 12.33 2.78
CA PRO A 50 7.74 12.69 3.82
C PRO A 50 7.85 11.63 4.92
N GLU A 51 9.07 11.32 5.35
CA GLU A 51 9.35 10.26 6.34
C GLU A 51 8.59 10.43 7.65
N GLN A 52 8.34 11.67 8.06
CA GLN A 52 7.58 11.99 9.27
C GLN A 52 6.13 11.46 9.22
N LEU A 53 5.60 11.23 8.02
CA LEU A 53 4.27 10.66 7.79
C LEU A 53 4.28 9.14 7.58
N HIS A 54 5.46 8.50 7.48
CA HIS A 54 5.57 7.05 7.31
C HIS A 54 4.87 6.24 8.43
N PRO A 55 4.89 6.66 9.71
CA PRO A 55 4.13 5.95 10.76
C PRO A 55 2.63 5.85 10.45
N ILE A 56 2.04 6.87 9.82
CA ILE A 56 0.63 6.86 9.42
C ILE A 56 0.44 6.09 8.10
N ALA A 57 1.37 6.24 7.15
CA ALA A 57 1.36 5.51 5.89
C ALA A 57 1.46 3.99 6.09
N LYS A 58 2.11 3.54 7.17
CA LYS A 58 2.23 2.13 7.57
C LYS A 58 0.87 1.46 7.69
N PHE A 59 -0.13 2.12 8.28
CA PHE A 59 -1.49 1.56 8.37
C PHE A 59 -2.14 1.36 6.99
N SER A 60 -1.88 2.28 6.06
CA SER A 60 -2.37 2.15 4.68
C SER A 60 -1.65 1.02 3.93
N LEU A 61 -0.33 0.87 4.13
CA LEU A 61 0.43 -0.27 3.61
C LEU A 61 -0.08 -1.60 4.15
N GLU A 62 -0.31 -1.69 5.47
CA GLU A 62 -0.81 -2.89 6.13
C GLU A 62 -2.15 -3.33 5.55
N ALA A 63 -3.08 -2.39 5.34
CA ALA A 63 -4.37 -2.69 4.71
C ALA A 63 -4.22 -3.27 3.30
N HIS A 64 -3.25 -2.80 2.51
CA HIS A 64 -2.95 -3.37 1.19
C HIS A 64 -2.34 -4.76 1.30
N LEU A 65 -1.39 -4.98 2.22
CA LEU A 65 -0.78 -6.29 2.45
C LEU A 65 -1.81 -7.33 2.90
N ILE A 66 -2.73 -6.97 3.81
CA ILE A 66 -3.84 -7.84 4.24
C ILE A 66 -4.67 -8.29 3.03
N LYS A 67 -5.05 -7.36 2.14
CA LYS A 67 -5.78 -7.69 0.91
C LYS A 67 -4.96 -8.61 0.01
N LEU A 68 -3.69 -8.31 -0.23
CA LEU A 68 -2.81 -9.09 -1.11
C LEU A 68 -2.56 -10.51 -0.57
N ILE A 69 -2.53 -10.69 0.76
CA ILE A 69 -2.48 -12.00 1.42
C ILE A 69 -3.79 -12.76 1.15
N GLY A 70 -4.95 -12.12 1.31
CA GLY A 70 -6.24 -12.72 0.98
C GLY A 70 -6.37 -13.13 -0.50
N GLU A 71 -5.64 -12.45 -1.39
CA GLU A 71 -5.54 -12.77 -2.82
C GLU A 71 -4.43 -13.78 -3.17
N ASN A 72 -3.73 -14.34 -2.18
CA ASN A 72 -2.60 -15.26 -2.36
C ASN A 72 -1.45 -14.69 -3.22
N LYS A 73 -1.25 -13.37 -3.24
CA LYS A 73 -0.13 -12.72 -3.96
C LYS A 73 1.08 -12.47 -3.07
N VAL A 74 0.83 -12.27 -1.78
CA VAL A 74 1.83 -11.99 -0.76
C VAL A 74 1.64 -13.00 0.38
N LYS A 75 2.75 -13.43 0.98
CA LYS A 75 2.76 -14.22 2.22
C LYS A 75 3.43 -13.42 3.32
N ARG A 76 2.90 -13.57 4.54
CA ARG A 76 3.55 -13.07 5.76
C ARG A 76 4.25 -14.23 6.46
N GLU A 77 5.54 -14.06 6.76
CA GLU A 77 6.37 -14.96 7.54
C GLU A 77 6.88 -14.18 8.76
N GLU A 78 6.28 -14.43 9.93
CA GLU A 78 6.58 -13.69 11.17
C GLU A 78 6.38 -12.17 11.00
N GLU A 79 7.47 -11.40 10.96
CA GLU A 79 7.49 -9.94 10.77
C GLU A 79 7.71 -9.50 9.31
N PHE A 80 7.93 -10.45 8.41
CA PHE A 80 8.28 -10.18 7.02
C PHE A 80 7.14 -10.48 6.06
N TYR A 81 7.14 -9.75 4.95
CA TYR A 81 6.28 -9.94 3.80
C TYR A 81 7.12 -10.32 2.59
N LYS A 82 6.63 -11.27 1.79
CA LYS A 82 7.26 -11.68 0.53
C LYS A 82 6.19 -12.05 -0.49
N LEU A 83 6.55 -12.10 -1.77
CA LEU A 83 5.65 -12.66 -2.79
C LEU A 83 5.43 -14.16 -2.56
N ASN A 84 4.25 -14.62 -2.96
CA ASN A 84 3.88 -16.03 -2.87
C ASN A 84 4.69 -16.92 -3.83
#